data_AF-A0A6C0FJS5-F1
#
_entry.id   AF-A0A6C0FJS5-F1
#
_cell.length_a   1.000
_cell.length_b   1.000
_cell.length_c   1.000
_cell.angle_alpha   90.00
_cell.angle_beta   90.00
_cell.angle_gamma   90.00
#
_symmetry.space_group_name_H-M   'P 1'
#
loop_
_entity.id
_entity.type
_entity.pdbx_description
1 polymer ?
#
loop_
_entity_poly.entity_id
_entity_poly.type
_entity_poly.pdbx_seq_one_letter_code
_entity_poly.pdbx_strand_id
1 'polypeptide(L)'
;MRGRQTVRAHRDTELRDERVSWVGRGHDGGVASRRHRDDPALVDLQRRAGNRAVGAYVERMSARGLPVDVPVARGLRAAESVVLLPDQPAVEAGSDRVFEASGLASPVEVPATSLAAGEGFEALATAPTATAIATVQNGGSAPNPMRLGLTTAPTGFKAPKFDFGTKAVPGGAGPATYTCSPTWLQHMDEGTNICQFVGAGTHKTTGQQGGKDVFFELSAAIAARNSQAEAEHADDIKHARDISLTEAEQVLTDHVIGKTFPPMASAAEAEKKVLDEITAKLTHAGLGNDQTKWAGIYDTLFMKTGIRDRNGWHSFGAAGTRTTPAGIVITIGNGSTSIGTKSSADLITY
;
A
#
# COMPACT_ATOMS: atom_id res chain seq x y z
N MET A 1 63.42 57.69 18.28
CA MET A 1 63.29 58.12 16.86
C MET A 1 61.79 58.28 16.57
N ARG A 2 61.32 59.39 15.97
CA ARG A 2 60.75 59.48 14.59
C ARG A 2 59.91 58.24 14.17
N GLY A 3 58.63 58.33 13.77
CA GLY A 3 57.62 59.42 13.70
C GLY A 3 56.24 58.95 14.25
N ARG A 4 55.13 59.70 14.34
CA ARG A 4 54.53 60.77 13.48
C ARG A 4 54.23 60.28 12.05
N GLN A 5 53.08 60.53 11.40
CA GLN A 5 51.78 61.19 11.73
C GLN A 5 50.75 60.79 10.60
N THR A 6 49.46 61.14 10.44
CA THR A 6 48.50 62.13 11.02
C THR A 6 47.04 61.81 10.58
N VAL A 7 46.02 61.90 11.49
CA VAL A 7 44.71 62.62 11.31
C VAL A 7 43.71 62.10 10.19
N ARG A 8 42.38 62.35 10.09
CA ARG A 8 41.23 63.13 10.69
C ARG A 8 39.98 62.19 10.68
N ALA A 9 38.90 62.26 11.47
CA ALA A 9 38.22 63.26 12.31
C ALA A 9 37.23 64.24 11.61
N HIS A 10 36.02 64.38 12.19
CA HIS A 10 34.92 65.31 11.88
C HIS A 10 34.12 65.06 10.57
N ARG A 11 32.81 65.38 10.44
CA ARG A 11 31.75 65.84 11.38
C ARG A 11 30.35 65.76 10.72
N ASP A 12 29.29 65.68 11.55
CA ASP A 12 27.93 66.28 11.41
C ASP A 12 27.16 66.08 10.05
N THR A 13 25.88 66.42 9.84
CA THR A 13 24.85 67.15 10.62
C THR A 13 23.43 66.69 10.20
N GLU A 14 22.49 66.67 11.16
CA GLU A 14 21.09 67.18 11.08
C GLU A 14 20.07 66.91 9.93
N LEU A 15 18.86 66.54 10.41
CA LEU A 15 17.53 67.18 10.17
C LEU A 15 16.51 66.68 9.10
N ARG A 16 15.24 66.72 9.58
CA ARG A 16 13.90 66.75 8.92
C ARG A 16 13.40 65.45 8.29
N ASP A 17 12.25 64.92 8.74
CA ASP A 17 10.85 65.41 8.66
C ASP A 17 10.25 65.33 7.25
N GLU A 18 9.27 64.44 7.07
CA GLU A 18 7.92 64.88 6.68
C GLU A 18 6.84 63.82 7.04
N ARG A 19 5.59 64.27 7.16
CA ARG A 19 4.42 63.41 7.47
C ARG A 19 3.55 63.23 6.24
N VAL A 20 3.08 62.01 5.97
CA VAL A 20 1.73 61.80 5.42
C VAL A 20 1.08 60.61 6.11
N SER A 21 -0.12 60.85 6.66
CA SER A 21 -1.03 59.82 7.18
C SER A 21 -2.25 59.72 6.29
N TRP A 22 -2.72 58.53 5.94
CA TRP A 22 -4.12 58.30 5.55
C TRP A 22 -4.62 56.93 6.00
N VAL A 23 -5.93 56.83 6.20
CA VAL A 23 -6.63 55.70 6.85
C VAL A 23 -7.43 54.90 5.83
N GLY A 24 -7.33 53.57 5.87
CA GLY A 24 -8.12 52.64 5.06
C GLY A 24 -8.59 51.45 5.90
N ARG A 25 -9.89 51.16 5.92
CA ARG A 25 -10.50 50.10 6.73
C ARG A 25 -10.15 48.71 6.18
N GLY A 26 -9.96 47.74 7.07
CA GLY A 26 -9.67 46.35 6.69
C GLY A 26 -10.92 45.51 6.37
N HIS A 27 -10.66 44.26 6.00
CA HIS A 27 -11.64 43.16 5.98
C HIS A 27 -10.95 41.87 6.50
N ASP A 28 -11.67 41.19 7.39
CA ASP A 28 -11.76 39.74 7.67
C ASP A 28 -10.52 38.83 7.55
N GLY A 29 -10.29 38.07 8.63
CA GLY A 29 -9.20 37.10 8.74
C GLY A 29 -9.46 35.80 7.98
N GLY A 30 -8.86 35.66 6.79
CA GLY A 30 -8.69 34.37 6.12
C GLY A 30 -7.49 33.60 6.67
N VAL A 31 -7.69 32.71 7.65
CA VAL A 31 -6.64 31.78 8.08
C VAL A 31 -6.26 30.91 6.88
N ALA A 32 -4.99 30.99 6.45
CA ALA A 32 -4.49 30.24 5.30
C ALA A 32 -4.40 28.74 5.60
N SER A 33 -5.53 28.05 5.46
CA SER A 33 -5.62 26.60 5.43
C SER A 33 -4.68 26.07 4.34
N ARG A 34 -3.49 25.62 4.76
CA ARG A 34 -2.67 24.70 3.98
C ARG A 34 -3.47 23.41 3.86
N ARG A 35 -4.30 23.32 2.83
CA ARG A 35 -4.86 22.04 2.40
C ARG A 35 -3.69 21.09 2.22
N HIS A 36 -3.72 19.96 2.92
CA HIS A 36 -2.89 18.84 2.53
C HIS A 36 -3.15 18.57 1.04
N ARG A 37 -2.07 18.48 0.26
CA ARG A 37 -2.14 17.79 -1.03
C ARG A 37 -1.94 16.33 -0.70
N ASP A 38 -3.04 15.63 -0.48
CA ASP A 38 -3.05 14.18 -0.34
C ASP A 38 -2.40 13.58 -1.60
N ASP A 39 -1.53 12.60 -1.41
CA ASP A 39 -0.48 12.31 -2.39
C ASP A 39 -1.05 11.59 -3.63
N PRO A 40 -1.03 12.23 -4.83
CA PRO A 40 -1.54 11.60 -6.04
C PRO A 40 -0.68 10.41 -6.50
N ALA A 41 0.56 10.25 -5.99
CA ALA A 41 1.46 9.20 -6.43
C ALA A 41 0.97 7.78 -6.11
N LEU A 42 0.30 7.55 -4.98
CA LEU A 42 -0.13 6.21 -4.54
C LEU A 42 -1.25 5.62 -5.41
N VAL A 43 -2.27 6.42 -5.74
CA VAL A 43 -3.34 5.99 -6.67
C VAL A 43 -2.78 5.78 -8.07
N ASP A 44 -1.86 6.64 -8.50
CA ASP A 44 -1.23 6.50 -9.81
C ASP A 44 -0.26 5.29 -9.87
N LEU A 45 0.32 4.87 -8.75
CA LEU A 45 1.15 3.66 -8.64
C LEU A 45 0.33 2.39 -8.90
N GLN A 46 -0.85 2.24 -8.28
CA GLN A 46 -1.77 1.12 -8.56
C GLN A 46 -2.24 1.14 -10.01
N ARG A 47 -2.66 2.31 -10.52
CA ARG A 47 -3.07 2.50 -11.91
C ARG A 47 -1.96 2.11 -12.90
N ARG A 48 -0.71 2.49 -12.65
CA ARG A 48 0.48 2.13 -13.45
C ARG A 48 0.89 0.65 -13.33
N ALA A 49 0.48 -0.05 -12.28
CA ALA A 49 0.70 -1.50 -12.16
C ALA A 49 -0.30 -2.27 -13.03
N GLY A 50 -1.60 -2.03 -12.85
CA GLY A 50 -2.66 -2.66 -13.66
C GLY A 50 -2.48 -2.37 -15.16
N ASN A 51 -2.19 -1.12 -15.52
CA ASN A 51 -1.98 -0.75 -16.93
C ASN A 51 -0.72 -1.40 -17.55
N ARG A 52 0.31 -1.74 -16.78
CA ARG A 52 1.50 -2.46 -17.31
C ARG A 52 1.22 -3.94 -17.56
N ALA A 53 0.46 -4.59 -16.69
CA ALA A 53 -0.01 -5.96 -16.94
C ALA A 53 -0.90 -6.03 -18.21
N VAL A 54 -1.77 -5.03 -18.40
CA VAL A 54 -2.58 -4.89 -19.63
C VAL A 54 -1.68 -4.62 -20.85
N GLY A 55 -0.71 -3.71 -20.78
CA GLY A 55 0.22 -3.41 -21.88
C GLY A 55 0.96 -4.66 -22.38
N ALA A 56 1.60 -5.39 -21.47
CA ALA A 56 2.31 -6.63 -21.78
C ALA A 56 1.40 -7.80 -22.22
N TYR A 57 0.07 -7.65 -22.12
CA TYR A 57 -0.92 -8.56 -22.72
C TYR A 57 -1.35 -8.09 -24.12
N VAL A 58 -1.61 -6.79 -24.30
CA VAL A 58 -1.95 -6.19 -25.60
C VAL A 58 -0.83 -6.40 -26.62
N GLU A 59 0.42 -6.23 -26.21
CA GLU A 59 1.60 -6.53 -27.04
C GLU A 59 1.64 -8.01 -27.45
N ARG A 60 1.42 -8.94 -26.51
CA ARG A 60 1.39 -10.39 -26.78
C ARG A 60 0.21 -10.84 -27.64
N MET A 61 -0.93 -10.16 -27.58
CA MET A 61 -2.08 -10.41 -28.46
C MET A 61 -1.84 -9.84 -29.87
N SER A 62 -1.27 -8.64 -29.97
CA SER A 62 -0.86 -8.01 -31.22
C SER A 62 0.20 -8.82 -31.97
N ALA A 63 1.21 -9.32 -31.24
CA ALA A 63 2.26 -10.19 -31.76
C ALA A 63 1.74 -11.57 -32.23
N ARG A 64 0.50 -11.95 -31.87
CA ARG A 64 -0.20 -13.15 -32.36
C ARG A 64 -1.15 -12.85 -33.53
N GLY A 65 -1.17 -11.64 -34.06
CA GLY A 65 -2.04 -11.22 -35.17
C GLY A 65 -3.53 -11.15 -34.79
N LEU A 66 -3.86 -11.14 -33.49
CA LEU A 66 -5.23 -11.05 -33.01
C LEU A 66 -5.64 -9.57 -32.90
N PRO A 67 -6.80 -9.16 -33.45
CA PRO A 67 -7.26 -7.77 -33.33
C PRO A 67 -7.62 -7.45 -31.87
N VAL A 68 -7.03 -6.37 -31.35
CA VAL A 68 -7.24 -5.91 -29.97
C VAL A 68 -7.86 -4.51 -29.97
N ASP A 69 -9.18 -4.45 -30.02
CA ASP A 69 -9.94 -3.20 -29.90
C ASP A 69 -9.93 -2.69 -28.44
N VAL A 70 -8.77 -2.22 -27.97
CA VAL A 70 -8.68 -1.46 -26.73
C VAL A 70 -9.15 -0.02 -26.99
N PRO A 71 -10.12 0.53 -26.23
CA PRO A 71 -10.43 1.94 -26.28
C PRO A 71 -9.26 2.76 -25.69
N VAL A 72 -8.26 3.08 -26.51
CA VAL A 72 -7.15 3.94 -26.11
C VAL A 72 -7.70 5.33 -25.79
N ALA A 73 -7.80 5.65 -24.50
CA ALA A 73 -8.26 6.95 -24.03
C ALA A 73 -7.38 8.06 -24.63
N ARG A 74 -7.99 8.86 -25.52
CA ARG A 74 -7.31 9.78 -26.46
C ARG A 74 -6.75 11.02 -25.75
N GLY A 75 -5.75 10.83 -24.90
CA GLY A 75 -5.15 11.88 -24.06
C GLY A 75 -3.77 11.56 -23.49
N LEU A 76 -3.38 10.29 -23.33
CA LEU A 76 -2.02 9.91 -22.92
C LEU A 76 -1.04 10.08 -24.09
N ARG A 77 -0.40 11.26 -24.18
CA ARG A 77 0.82 11.42 -24.98
C ARG A 77 1.94 10.57 -24.38
N ALA A 78 2.82 10.05 -25.23
CA ALA A 78 3.98 9.29 -24.79
C ALA A 78 4.86 10.12 -23.84
N ALA A 79 5.11 9.55 -22.66
CA ALA A 79 6.23 9.93 -21.82
C ALA A 79 7.34 8.91 -22.08
N GLU A 80 8.19 9.20 -23.06
CA GLU A 80 9.34 8.36 -23.39
C GLU A 80 10.37 8.44 -22.25
N SER A 81 10.50 7.35 -21.48
CA SER A 81 11.62 7.14 -20.59
C SER A 81 12.05 5.67 -20.67
N VAL A 82 12.73 5.34 -21.78
CA VAL A 82 13.31 4.01 -22.01
C VAL A 82 14.41 3.78 -20.97
N VAL A 83 14.13 2.94 -19.98
CA VAL A 83 15.16 2.37 -19.10
C VAL A 83 15.58 1.04 -19.72
N LEU A 84 16.68 1.07 -20.49
CA LEU A 84 17.35 -0.15 -20.94
C LEU A 84 17.91 -0.88 -19.71
N LEU A 85 17.41 -2.09 -19.47
CA LEU A 85 18.08 -3.09 -18.64
C LEU A 85 18.71 -4.15 -19.56
N PRO A 86 19.87 -4.71 -19.19
CA PRO A 86 20.66 -5.57 -20.08
C PRO A 86 20.00 -6.93 -20.32
N ASP A 87 20.41 -7.58 -21.42
CA ASP A 87 19.80 -8.80 -21.92
C ASP A 87 19.75 -9.96 -20.90
N GLN A 88 18.64 -10.68 -20.93
CA GLN A 88 18.50 -12.03 -20.38
C GLN A 88 18.03 -12.97 -21.50
N PRO A 89 18.58 -14.19 -21.60
CA PRO A 89 18.45 -15.01 -22.79
C PRO A 89 17.04 -15.56 -22.96
N ALA A 90 16.62 -15.69 -24.23
CA ALA A 90 15.47 -16.53 -24.58
C ALA A 90 15.78 -18.00 -24.28
N VAL A 91 14.80 -18.72 -23.72
CA VAL A 91 14.85 -20.17 -23.51
C VAL A 91 13.61 -20.78 -24.17
N GLU A 92 13.79 -21.93 -24.81
CA GLU A 92 12.87 -22.49 -25.80
C GLU A 92 11.63 -23.17 -25.20
N ALA A 93 10.65 -23.46 -26.06
CA ALA A 93 9.44 -24.18 -25.70
C ALA A 93 9.58 -25.69 -25.88
N GLY A 94 9.08 -26.46 -24.91
CA GLY A 94 8.91 -27.91 -24.97
C GLY A 94 8.39 -28.46 -23.63
N SER A 95 7.66 -29.57 -23.58
CA SER A 95 7.07 -30.39 -24.67
C SER A 95 5.87 -31.19 -24.14
N ASP A 96 5.16 -31.89 -25.02
CA ASP A 96 3.90 -32.60 -24.69
C ASP A 96 4.08 -33.79 -23.74
N ARG A 97 3.03 -34.11 -22.95
CA ARG A 97 2.19 -35.31 -23.17
C ARG A 97 1.06 -35.53 -22.16
N VAL A 98 -0.13 -35.84 -22.71
CA VAL A 98 -1.07 -36.92 -22.33
C VAL A 98 -1.42 -37.13 -20.85
N PHE A 99 -2.70 -36.93 -20.51
CA PHE A 99 -3.58 -38.02 -20.06
C PHE A 99 -5.06 -37.73 -20.41
N GLU A 100 -5.88 -38.78 -20.50
CA GLU A 100 -7.22 -38.73 -21.10
C GLU A 100 -8.39 -38.52 -20.11
N ALA A 101 -9.55 -38.24 -20.71
CA ALA A 101 -10.83 -37.89 -20.14
C ALA A 101 -11.37 -38.74 -18.97
N SER A 102 -12.20 -38.11 -18.13
CA SER A 102 -13.57 -38.58 -17.81
C SER A 102 -14.41 -37.54 -17.05
N GLY A 103 -15.73 -37.58 -17.24
CA GLY A 103 -16.72 -36.99 -16.33
C GLY A 103 -17.14 -35.54 -16.59
N LEU A 104 -18.24 -35.34 -17.33
CA LEU A 104 -19.04 -34.12 -17.24
C LEU A 104 -19.87 -34.17 -15.94
N ALA A 105 -19.67 -33.20 -15.05
CA ALA A 105 -20.51 -32.97 -13.88
C ALA A 105 -20.99 -31.51 -13.87
N SER A 106 -22.28 -31.31 -13.59
CA SER A 106 -22.87 -29.97 -13.44
C SER A 106 -22.24 -29.20 -12.27
N PRO A 107 -22.20 -27.86 -12.31
CA PRO A 107 -21.63 -27.07 -11.22
C PRO A 107 -22.39 -27.31 -9.91
N VAL A 108 -21.66 -27.64 -8.86
CA VAL A 108 -22.17 -27.64 -7.49
C VAL A 108 -22.22 -26.19 -7.02
N GLU A 109 -23.41 -25.69 -6.70
CA GLU A 109 -23.55 -24.43 -5.97
C GLU A 109 -22.96 -24.60 -4.57
N VAL A 110 -21.82 -23.97 -4.31
CA VAL A 110 -21.24 -23.91 -2.96
C VAL A 110 -21.99 -22.81 -2.20
N PRO A 111 -22.72 -23.13 -1.12
CA PRO A 111 -23.45 -22.11 -0.37
C PRO A 111 -22.45 -21.16 0.31
N ALA A 112 -22.69 -19.86 0.17
CA ALA A 112 -21.88 -18.85 0.84
C ALA A 112 -22.10 -18.92 2.36
N THR A 113 -21.19 -19.58 3.07
CA THR A 113 -21.18 -19.62 4.54
C THR A 113 -20.83 -18.23 5.09
N SER A 114 -21.85 -17.42 5.35
CA SER A 114 -21.71 -16.17 6.08
C SER A 114 -21.21 -16.46 7.50
N LEU A 115 -19.92 -16.25 7.74
CA LEU A 115 -19.42 -16.13 9.11
C LEU A 115 -20.06 -14.88 9.73
N ALA A 116 -20.84 -15.08 10.78
CA ALA A 116 -21.49 -13.99 11.48
C ALA A 116 -20.41 -13.19 12.24
N ALA A 117 -20.23 -11.92 11.87
CA ALA A 117 -19.44 -10.99 12.65
C ALA A 117 -20.13 -10.78 14.01
N GLY A 118 -19.47 -11.17 15.10
CA GLY A 118 -19.81 -10.69 16.44
C GLY A 118 -19.45 -9.20 16.56
N GLU A 119 -20.07 -8.48 17.49
CA GLU A 119 -19.83 -7.06 17.68
C GLU A 119 -18.37 -6.79 18.10
N GLY A 120 -17.57 -6.39 17.11
CA GLY A 120 -16.14 -6.14 17.18
C GLY A 120 -15.66 -5.63 15.83
N PHE A 121 -14.53 -4.95 15.79
CA PHE A 121 -14.01 -4.37 14.55
C PHE A 121 -13.67 -5.50 13.56
N GLU A 122 -14.13 -5.36 12.31
CA GLU A 122 -13.85 -6.32 11.23
C GLU A 122 -12.33 -6.44 11.05
N ALA A 123 -11.83 -7.68 11.07
CA ALA A 123 -10.40 -7.98 10.96
C ALA A 123 -9.90 -7.96 9.51
N LEU A 124 -8.59 -7.96 9.33
CA LEU A 124 -7.97 -8.23 8.02
C LEU A 124 -8.39 -9.60 7.49
N ALA A 125 -8.58 -9.70 6.18
CA ALA A 125 -8.96 -10.93 5.51
C ALA A 125 -7.82 -11.97 5.61
N THR A 126 -8.00 -12.96 6.49
CA THR A 126 -7.02 -14.04 6.73
C THR A 126 -7.10 -15.20 5.72
N ALA A 127 -8.10 -15.21 4.85
CA ALA A 127 -8.25 -16.19 3.78
C ALA A 127 -9.02 -15.61 2.57
N PRO A 128 -8.67 -15.98 1.32
CA PRO A 128 -9.41 -15.59 0.12
C PRO A 128 -10.81 -16.22 0.07
N THR A 129 -11.82 -15.41 -0.27
CA THR A 129 -13.20 -15.88 -0.43
C THR A 129 -13.59 -16.01 -1.91
N ALA A 130 -14.23 -17.12 -2.29
CA ALA A 130 -14.72 -17.31 -3.65
C ALA A 130 -15.89 -16.35 -3.96
N THR A 131 -15.87 -15.66 -5.10
CA THR A 131 -16.89 -14.67 -5.47
C THR A 131 -17.17 -14.64 -6.98
N ALA A 132 -18.20 -13.88 -7.37
CA ALA A 132 -18.55 -13.65 -8.76
C ALA A 132 -17.50 -12.79 -9.47
N ILE A 133 -17.19 -13.14 -10.72
CA ILE A 133 -16.19 -12.42 -11.53
C ILE A 133 -16.50 -10.93 -11.70
N ALA A 134 -17.77 -10.54 -11.77
CA ALA A 134 -18.18 -9.14 -11.85
C ALA A 134 -17.80 -8.33 -10.59
N THR A 135 -17.74 -8.96 -9.41
CA THR A 135 -17.30 -8.31 -8.16
C THR A 135 -15.81 -8.02 -8.24
N VAL A 136 -14.99 -9.03 -8.56
CA VAL A 136 -13.54 -8.91 -8.75
C VAL A 136 -13.21 -7.87 -9.83
N GLN A 137 -13.88 -7.93 -10.98
CA GLN A 137 -13.56 -7.09 -12.14
C GLN A 137 -14.03 -5.65 -12.02
N ASN A 138 -15.03 -5.34 -11.19
CA ASN A 138 -15.44 -3.96 -10.92
C ASN A 138 -14.81 -3.35 -9.67
N GLY A 139 -14.30 -4.17 -8.73
CA GLY A 139 -13.71 -3.71 -7.48
C GLY A 139 -12.33 -3.07 -7.59
N GLY A 140 -11.78 -2.63 -6.46
CA GLY A 140 -10.50 -1.91 -6.38
C GLY A 140 -10.58 -0.48 -6.91
N SER A 141 -9.43 0.13 -7.21
CA SER A 141 -9.32 1.54 -7.63
C SER A 141 -9.69 1.81 -9.10
N ALA A 142 -9.89 0.76 -9.90
CA ALA A 142 -10.46 0.83 -11.26
C ALA A 142 -10.98 -0.56 -11.71
N PRO A 143 -12.04 -0.62 -12.54
CA PRO A 143 -12.47 -1.84 -13.19
C PRO A 143 -11.38 -2.42 -14.10
N ASN A 144 -11.25 -3.75 -14.12
CA ASN A 144 -10.32 -4.48 -14.96
C ASN A 144 -10.96 -5.81 -15.45
N PRO A 145 -11.37 -5.91 -16.73
CA PRO A 145 -12.05 -7.09 -17.27
C PRO A 145 -11.13 -8.32 -17.47
N MET A 146 -9.84 -8.20 -17.15
CA MET A 146 -8.86 -9.30 -17.15
C MET A 146 -8.56 -9.82 -15.73
N ARG A 147 -9.10 -9.19 -14.68
CA ARG A 147 -8.81 -9.57 -13.28
C ARG A 147 -9.52 -10.88 -12.89
N LEU A 148 -8.85 -11.73 -12.11
CA LEU A 148 -9.35 -13.02 -11.62
C LEU A 148 -9.39 -13.13 -10.08
N GLY A 149 -8.58 -12.37 -9.37
CA GLY A 149 -8.67 -12.18 -7.92
C GLY A 149 -8.45 -10.72 -7.53
N LEU A 150 -8.86 -10.36 -6.33
CA LEU A 150 -8.84 -9.00 -5.79
C LEU A 150 -8.56 -9.03 -4.29
N THR A 151 -7.35 -8.63 -3.92
CA THR A 151 -7.00 -8.22 -2.57
C THR A 151 -6.86 -6.70 -2.52
N THR A 152 -7.55 -6.05 -1.58
CA THR A 152 -7.47 -4.59 -1.41
C THR A 152 -6.41 -4.21 -0.37
N ALA A 153 -5.96 -2.95 -0.43
CA ALA A 153 -5.27 -2.34 0.70
C ALA A 153 -6.18 -2.33 1.95
N PRO A 154 -5.59 -2.42 3.16
CA PRO A 154 -6.24 -2.09 4.43
C PRO A 154 -6.87 -0.70 4.43
N THR A 155 -8.02 -0.57 5.09
CA THR A 155 -8.74 0.71 5.28
C THR A 155 -9.20 0.84 6.74
N GLY A 156 -9.26 2.07 7.26
CA GLY A 156 -9.67 2.34 8.64
C GLY A 156 -8.62 2.03 9.72
N PHE A 157 -7.48 1.45 9.34
CA PHE A 157 -6.38 1.09 10.24
C PHE A 157 -5.83 2.29 11.04
N LYS A 158 -5.28 2.00 12.21
CA LYS A 158 -4.76 2.97 13.17
C LYS A 158 -3.43 2.47 13.73
N ALA A 159 -2.39 3.28 13.67
CA ALA A 159 -1.17 3.03 14.44
C ALA A 159 -1.41 3.29 15.94
N PRO A 160 -0.74 2.57 16.86
CA PRO A 160 -0.81 2.86 18.29
C PRO A 160 -0.24 4.26 18.59
N LYS A 161 -0.77 4.93 19.63
CA LYS A 161 -0.35 6.27 20.07
C LYS A 161 -0.36 6.43 21.58
N PHE A 162 0.57 7.20 22.10
CA PHE A 162 0.76 7.47 23.52
C PHE A 162 1.10 8.93 23.81
N ASP A 163 0.77 9.37 25.02
CA ASP A 163 1.32 10.60 25.62
C ASP A 163 2.50 10.22 26.52
N PHE A 164 3.51 11.09 26.60
CA PHE A 164 4.69 10.85 27.45
C PHE A 164 4.40 10.99 28.95
N GLY A 165 3.34 11.70 29.34
CA GLY A 165 3.01 11.99 30.73
C GLY A 165 4.03 12.91 31.42
N THR A 166 4.83 13.66 30.66
CA THR A 166 6.01 14.41 31.13
C THR A 166 5.65 15.43 32.20
N LYS A 167 6.23 15.29 33.39
CA LYS A 167 5.97 16.14 34.57
C LYS A 167 7.26 16.55 35.24
N ALA A 168 7.32 17.80 35.70
CA ALA A 168 8.38 18.25 36.59
C ALA A 168 8.19 17.58 37.97
N VAL A 169 9.26 17.00 38.50
CA VAL A 169 9.32 16.46 39.86
C VAL A 169 9.56 17.61 40.84
N PRO A 170 8.74 17.79 41.88
CA PRO A 170 8.98 18.78 42.92
C PRO A 170 10.24 18.46 43.73
N GLY A 171 11.37 19.07 43.34
CA GLY A 171 12.58 19.12 44.13
C GLY A 171 12.50 20.16 45.25
N GLY A 172 13.46 20.11 46.18
CA GLY A 172 13.76 21.22 47.09
C GLY A 172 14.49 22.36 46.39
N ALA A 173 15.42 23.03 47.07
CA ALA A 173 16.20 24.17 46.53
C ALA A 173 17.24 23.81 45.44
N GLY A 174 17.05 22.70 44.71
CA GLY A 174 17.87 22.30 43.56
C GLY A 174 17.21 22.63 42.21
N PRO A 175 17.87 22.32 41.08
CA PRO A 175 17.25 22.42 39.77
C PRO A 175 16.08 21.43 39.63
N ALA A 176 15.04 21.82 38.88
CA ALA A 176 13.92 20.94 38.57
C ALA A 176 14.37 19.76 37.70
N THR A 177 13.84 18.58 37.98
CA THR A 177 14.00 17.37 37.15
C THR A 177 12.65 16.92 36.60
N TYR A 178 12.65 16.06 35.60
CA TYR A 178 11.44 15.68 34.83
C TYR A 178 11.33 14.17 34.69
N THR A 179 10.15 13.62 34.98
CA THR A 179 9.81 12.21 34.76
C THR A 179 8.78 12.08 33.65
N CYS A 180 8.87 10.99 32.88
CA CYS A 180 7.79 10.54 31.99
C CYS A 180 7.06 9.36 32.63
N SER A 181 5.74 9.32 32.45
CA SER A 181 4.89 8.20 32.87
C SER A 181 3.88 7.92 31.75
N PRO A 182 4.29 7.25 30.65
CA PRO A 182 3.51 7.23 29.43
C PRO A 182 2.17 6.51 29.54
N THR A 183 1.15 7.04 28.86
CA THR A 183 -0.22 6.51 28.85
C THR A 183 -0.79 6.40 27.45
N TRP A 184 -1.64 5.39 27.23
CA TRP A 184 -2.35 5.19 25.97
C TRP A 184 -3.21 6.39 25.58
N LEU A 185 -3.11 6.81 24.31
CA LEU A 185 -4.07 7.67 23.63
C LEU A 185 -4.88 6.90 22.58
N GLN A 186 -4.28 5.87 21.99
CA GLN A 186 -4.89 5.05 20.94
C GLN A 186 -4.18 3.69 20.93
N HIS A 187 -4.92 2.59 21.02
CA HIS A 187 -4.42 1.28 20.62
C HIS A 187 -4.35 1.18 19.09
N MET A 188 -3.68 0.17 18.56
CA MET A 188 -3.69 -0.10 17.13
C MET A 188 -5.09 -0.56 16.68
N ASP A 189 -5.32 -0.45 15.38
CA ASP A 189 -6.42 -1.07 14.68
C ASP A 189 -5.85 -1.54 13.34
N GLU A 190 -6.03 -2.81 12.99
CA GLU A 190 -5.53 -3.34 11.72
C GLU A 190 -6.39 -2.93 10.52
N GLY A 191 -7.62 -2.48 10.78
CA GLY A 191 -8.58 -2.13 9.74
C GLY A 191 -9.01 -3.32 8.88
N THR A 192 -9.75 -3.01 7.82
CA THR A 192 -10.38 -3.99 6.95
C THR A 192 -9.76 -4.03 5.56
N ASN A 193 -9.68 -5.22 4.98
CA ASN A 193 -9.49 -5.38 3.55
C ASN A 193 -10.37 -6.52 3.01
N ILE A 194 -10.56 -6.53 1.69
CA ILE A 194 -11.19 -7.62 0.97
C ILE A 194 -10.08 -8.51 0.39
N CYS A 195 -10.25 -9.83 0.45
CA CYS A 195 -9.44 -10.81 -0.26
C CYS A 195 -10.38 -11.80 -0.97
N GLN A 196 -10.42 -11.78 -2.31
CA GLN A 196 -11.43 -12.45 -3.11
C GLN A 196 -10.88 -13.09 -4.38
N PHE A 197 -11.38 -14.26 -4.77
CA PHE A 197 -10.98 -14.95 -6.00
C PHE A 197 -12.17 -15.49 -6.79
N VAL A 198 -12.03 -15.60 -8.11
CA VAL A 198 -13.00 -16.30 -8.97
C VAL A 198 -12.78 -17.80 -8.91
N GLY A 199 -13.84 -18.54 -8.59
CA GLY A 199 -13.86 -19.99 -8.51
C GLY A 199 -13.85 -20.71 -9.87
N ALA A 200 -13.91 -22.04 -9.86
CA ALA A 200 -13.98 -22.85 -11.07
C ALA A 200 -15.31 -22.66 -11.83
N GLY A 201 -15.33 -23.00 -13.11
CA GLY A 201 -16.52 -22.89 -13.99
C GLY A 201 -16.40 -21.78 -15.03
N THR A 202 -17.53 -21.47 -15.68
CA THR A 202 -17.60 -20.51 -16.80
C THR A 202 -18.36 -19.25 -16.36
N HIS A 203 -17.67 -18.12 -16.36
CA HIS A 203 -18.14 -16.86 -15.78
C HIS A 203 -18.22 -15.76 -16.85
N LYS A 204 -19.37 -15.07 -16.96
CA LYS A 204 -19.50 -13.89 -17.85
C LYS A 204 -18.69 -12.72 -17.26
N THR A 205 -17.74 -12.18 -18.03
CA THR A 205 -16.90 -11.04 -17.61
C THR A 205 -17.65 -9.72 -17.78
N THR A 206 -17.04 -8.62 -17.32
CA THR A 206 -17.53 -7.26 -17.61
C THR A 206 -17.13 -6.76 -19.01
N GLY A 207 -16.37 -7.54 -19.77
CA GLY A 207 -15.84 -7.18 -21.08
C GLY A 207 -16.64 -7.71 -22.26
N GLN A 208 -16.44 -7.06 -23.41
CA GLN A 208 -16.95 -7.50 -24.71
C GLN A 208 -15.82 -7.46 -25.76
N GLN A 209 -15.91 -8.33 -26.77
CA GLN A 209 -14.99 -8.35 -27.91
C GLN A 209 -15.81 -8.50 -29.20
N GLY A 210 -15.61 -7.59 -30.17
CA GLY A 210 -16.38 -7.59 -31.42
C GLY A 210 -17.90 -7.47 -31.22
N GLY A 211 -18.34 -6.75 -30.18
CA GLY A 211 -19.76 -6.62 -29.79
C GLY A 211 -20.39 -7.86 -29.15
N LYS A 212 -19.59 -8.89 -28.82
CA LYS A 212 -20.04 -10.10 -28.13
C LYS A 212 -19.58 -10.11 -26.67
N ASP A 213 -20.41 -10.64 -25.78
CA ASP A 213 -20.03 -10.92 -24.39
C ASP A 213 -18.82 -11.86 -24.33
N VAL A 214 -17.92 -11.60 -23.39
CA VAL A 214 -16.77 -12.47 -23.09
C VAL A 214 -17.05 -13.29 -21.83
N PHE A 215 -16.65 -14.55 -21.86
CA PHE A 215 -16.75 -15.49 -20.74
C PHE A 215 -15.35 -16.06 -20.44
N PHE A 216 -14.99 -16.14 -19.17
CA PHE A 216 -13.78 -16.83 -18.72
C PHE A 216 -14.14 -18.19 -18.15
N GLU A 217 -13.43 -19.22 -18.60
CA GLU A 217 -13.60 -20.60 -18.15
C GLU A 217 -12.37 -21.03 -17.36
N LEU A 218 -12.56 -21.26 -16.05
CA LEU A 218 -11.51 -21.63 -15.10
C LEU A 218 -11.67 -23.10 -14.70
N SER A 219 -10.61 -23.89 -14.84
CA SER A 219 -10.55 -25.22 -14.23
C SER A 219 -10.33 -25.13 -12.71
N ALA A 220 -10.60 -26.21 -11.98
CA ALA A 220 -10.36 -26.27 -10.54
C ALA A 220 -8.89 -25.98 -10.16
N ALA A 221 -7.93 -26.44 -10.97
CA ALA A 221 -6.51 -26.15 -10.75
C ALA A 221 -6.14 -24.67 -10.95
N ILE A 222 -6.82 -23.98 -11.87
CA ILE A 222 -6.63 -22.53 -12.09
C ILE A 222 -7.31 -21.73 -10.98
N ALA A 223 -8.52 -22.11 -10.55
CA ALA A 223 -9.19 -21.49 -9.41
C ALA A 223 -8.42 -21.68 -8.09
N ALA A 224 -7.79 -22.83 -7.88
CA ALA A 224 -6.92 -23.07 -6.72
C ALA A 224 -5.65 -22.18 -6.75
N ARG A 225 -5.00 -22.04 -7.91
CA ARG A 225 -3.86 -21.12 -8.09
C ARG A 225 -4.26 -19.65 -7.92
N ASN A 226 -5.45 -19.29 -8.36
CA ASN A 226 -6.05 -17.97 -8.17
C ASN A 226 -6.28 -17.65 -6.68
N SER A 227 -6.85 -18.59 -5.93
CA SER A 227 -6.94 -18.51 -4.46
C SER A 227 -5.55 -18.39 -3.82
N GLN A 228 -4.57 -19.19 -4.25
CA GLN A 228 -3.22 -19.12 -3.68
C GLN A 228 -2.52 -17.77 -3.93
N ALA A 229 -2.68 -17.16 -5.11
CA ALA A 229 -2.15 -15.82 -5.39
C ALA A 229 -2.75 -14.74 -4.46
N GLU A 230 -4.06 -14.80 -4.24
CA GLU A 230 -4.73 -13.88 -3.31
C GLU A 230 -4.35 -14.14 -1.84
N ALA A 231 -4.09 -15.39 -1.46
CA ALA A 231 -3.57 -15.73 -0.14
C ALA A 231 -2.18 -15.13 0.10
N GLU A 232 -1.29 -15.15 -0.89
CA GLU A 232 0.02 -14.48 -0.81
C GLU A 232 -0.10 -12.96 -0.63
N HIS A 233 -1.14 -12.32 -1.19
CA HIS A 233 -1.42 -10.91 -0.93
C HIS A 233 -1.92 -10.66 0.50
N ALA A 234 -2.78 -11.53 1.03
CA ALA A 234 -3.24 -11.45 2.42
C ALA A 234 -2.10 -11.66 3.43
N ASP A 235 -1.23 -12.66 3.21
CA ASP A 235 -0.07 -12.93 4.05
C ASP A 235 0.97 -11.79 4.00
N ASP A 236 1.14 -11.11 2.85
CA ASP A 236 1.98 -9.92 2.77
C ASP A 236 1.46 -8.76 3.62
N ILE A 237 0.15 -8.47 3.53
CA ILE A 237 -0.52 -7.40 4.29
C ILE A 237 -0.47 -7.70 5.80
N LYS A 238 -0.63 -8.97 6.16
CA LYS A 238 -0.49 -9.45 7.53
C LYS A 238 0.94 -9.34 8.05
N HIS A 239 1.95 -9.76 7.27
CA HIS A 239 3.35 -9.64 7.66
C HIS A 239 3.75 -8.16 7.84
N ALA A 240 3.29 -7.28 6.97
CA ALA A 240 3.46 -5.84 7.10
C ALA A 240 2.91 -5.30 8.43
N ARG A 241 1.74 -5.77 8.87
CA ARG A 241 1.12 -5.40 10.15
C ARG A 241 1.97 -5.90 11.31
N ASP A 242 2.36 -7.17 11.25
CA ASP A 242 3.05 -7.87 12.33
C ASP A 242 4.43 -7.27 12.64
N ILE A 243 5.20 -6.90 11.62
CA ILE A 243 6.51 -6.24 11.80
C ILE A 243 6.43 -4.73 12.05
N SER A 244 5.24 -4.12 12.08
CA SER A 244 5.06 -2.68 12.27
C SER A 244 4.06 -2.32 13.38
N LEU A 245 2.76 -2.32 13.11
CA LEU A 245 1.75 -1.86 14.08
C LEU A 245 1.67 -2.80 15.29
N THR A 246 1.71 -4.12 15.06
CA THR A 246 1.68 -5.12 16.16
C THR A 246 2.93 -5.01 17.02
N GLU A 247 4.11 -4.84 16.41
CA GLU A 247 5.37 -4.67 17.15
C GLU A 247 5.40 -3.36 17.96
N ALA A 248 4.93 -2.25 17.38
CA ALA A 248 4.82 -0.98 18.09
C ALA A 248 3.90 -1.08 19.31
N GLU A 249 2.75 -1.75 19.20
CA GLU A 249 1.86 -1.95 20.34
C GLU A 249 2.44 -2.91 21.39
N GLN A 250 3.09 -4.01 20.97
CA GLN A 250 3.72 -4.94 21.90
C GLN A 250 4.85 -4.25 22.68
N VAL A 251 5.73 -3.51 22.01
CA VAL A 251 6.82 -2.76 22.66
C VAL A 251 6.27 -1.68 23.59
N LEU A 252 5.21 -0.96 23.20
CA LEU A 252 4.58 0.01 24.09
C LEU A 252 3.98 -0.67 25.33
N THR A 253 3.25 -1.77 25.15
CA THR A 253 2.60 -2.55 26.22
C THR A 253 3.63 -3.11 27.21
N ASP A 254 4.64 -3.81 26.72
CA ASP A 254 5.59 -4.54 27.57
C ASP A 254 6.67 -3.63 28.17
N HIS A 255 7.03 -2.54 27.49
CA HIS A 255 8.23 -1.76 27.82
C HIS A 255 7.98 -0.31 28.23
N VAL A 256 6.85 0.31 27.87
CA VAL A 256 6.67 1.78 28.01
C VAL A 256 5.47 2.20 28.85
N ILE A 257 4.28 1.72 28.52
CA ILE A 257 3.02 2.25 29.05
C ILE A 257 2.81 1.84 30.51
N GLY A 258 2.32 2.76 31.33
CA GLY A 258 2.12 2.55 32.76
C GLY A 258 3.39 2.49 33.59
N LYS A 259 4.57 2.63 32.96
CA LYS A 259 5.87 2.71 33.65
C LYS A 259 6.25 4.17 33.89
N THR A 260 6.95 4.41 34.99
CA THR A 260 7.56 5.72 35.27
C THR A 260 9.05 5.65 35.00
N PHE A 261 9.52 6.47 34.07
CA PHE A 261 10.92 6.61 33.71
C PHE A 261 11.64 7.51 34.72
N PRO A 262 12.95 7.29 34.98
CA PRO A 262 13.69 8.01 36.01
C PRO A 262 13.78 9.53 35.73
N PRO A 263 13.93 10.38 36.76
CA PRO A 263 14.03 11.83 36.58
C PRO A 263 15.27 12.23 35.77
N MET A 264 15.08 13.03 34.72
CA MET A 264 16.13 13.64 33.91
C MET A 264 16.24 15.15 34.16
N ALA A 265 17.31 15.80 33.71
CA ALA A 265 17.52 17.25 33.93
C ALA A 265 16.60 18.15 33.09
N SER A 266 16.00 17.62 32.02
CA SER A 266 15.02 18.32 31.19
C SER A 266 13.90 17.40 30.70
N ALA A 267 12.75 17.99 30.34
CA ALA A 267 11.63 17.29 29.74
C ALA A 267 12.03 16.50 28.49
N ALA A 268 12.78 17.14 27.58
CA ALA A 268 13.25 16.52 26.34
C ALA A 268 14.19 15.31 26.57
N GLU A 269 14.98 15.30 27.65
CA GLU A 269 15.77 14.13 28.02
C GLU A 269 14.93 13.00 28.62
N ALA A 270 13.88 13.32 29.37
CA ALA A 270 12.94 12.33 29.91
C ALA A 270 12.14 11.66 28.77
N GLU A 271 11.64 12.46 27.83
CA GLU A 271 10.96 11.98 26.62
C GLU A 271 11.92 11.19 25.73
N LYS A 272 13.17 11.64 25.57
CA LYS A 272 14.21 10.86 24.91
C LYS A 272 14.47 9.51 25.60
N LYS A 273 14.36 9.39 26.93
CA LYS A 273 14.53 8.08 27.60
C LYS A 273 13.41 7.10 27.28
N VAL A 274 12.18 7.57 27.07
CA VAL A 274 11.08 6.75 26.54
C VAL A 274 11.36 6.32 25.09
N LEU A 275 11.78 7.26 24.24
CA LEU A 275 12.12 7.00 22.84
C LEU A 275 13.33 6.05 22.66
N ASP A 276 14.34 6.17 23.54
CA ASP A 276 15.51 5.29 23.59
C ASP A 276 15.10 3.86 23.97
N GLU A 277 14.21 3.69 24.96
CA GLU A 277 13.70 2.37 25.38
C GLU A 277 12.88 1.71 24.26
N ILE A 278 12.02 2.45 23.55
CA ILE A 278 11.32 1.93 22.35
C ILE A 278 12.34 1.38 21.35
N THR A 279 13.33 2.18 20.95
CA THR A 279 14.36 1.75 19.99
C THR A 279 15.20 0.57 20.49
N ALA A 280 15.43 0.44 21.79
CA ALA A 280 16.15 -0.67 22.40
C ALA A 280 15.34 -1.98 22.53
N LYS A 281 14.06 -1.97 22.16
CA LYS A 281 13.13 -3.12 22.26
C LYS A 281 12.49 -3.54 20.94
N LEU A 282 12.58 -2.71 19.90
CA LEU A 282 12.21 -3.10 18.54
C LEU A 282 13.07 -4.28 18.06
N THR A 283 12.42 -5.29 17.52
CA THR A 283 13.04 -6.33 16.69
C THR A 283 13.41 -5.75 15.33
N HIS A 284 12.52 -4.93 14.76
CA HIS A 284 12.70 -4.31 13.45
C HIS A 284 13.04 -2.83 13.59
N ALA A 285 14.34 -2.52 13.72
CA ALA A 285 14.85 -1.15 13.88
C ALA A 285 14.40 -0.15 12.80
N GLY A 286 13.99 -0.62 11.61
CA GLY A 286 13.42 0.19 10.54
C GLY A 286 12.08 0.87 10.88
N LEU A 287 11.35 0.37 11.89
CA LEU A 287 10.10 0.98 12.37
C LEU A 287 10.32 2.34 13.04
N GLY A 288 11.46 2.49 13.73
CA GLY A 288 11.77 3.67 14.52
C GLY A 288 10.82 3.91 15.70
N ASN A 289 11.10 4.96 16.48
CA ASN A 289 10.35 5.34 17.67
C ASN A 289 9.37 6.51 17.45
N ASP A 290 9.19 6.97 16.20
CA ASP A 290 8.31 8.08 15.85
C ASP A 290 6.89 7.59 15.56
N GLN A 291 6.02 7.67 16.58
CA GLN A 291 4.60 7.32 16.49
C GLN A 291 3.81 8.08 15.42
N THR A 292 4.32 9.20 14.89
CA THR A 292 3.67 9.90 13.76
C THR A 292 3.92 9.21 12.42
N LYS A 293 4.94 8.35 12.32
CA LYS A 293 5.35 7.67 11.07
C LYS A 293 4.84 6.24 10.95
N TRP A 294 4.59 5.52 12.04
CA TRP A 294 4.25 4.09 12.03
C TRP A 294 3.11 3.71 11.06
N ALA A 295 2.07 4.55 10.94
CA ALA A 295 0.97 4.34 10.00
C ALA A 295 1.42 4.40 8.52
N GLY A 296 2.31 5.33 8.16
CA GLY A 296 2.87 5.44 6.81
C GLY A 296 3.94 4.39 6.51
N ILE A 297 4.60 3.87 7.55
CA ILE A 297 5.48 2.70 7.45
C ILE A 297 4.65 1.46 7.11
N TYR A 298 3.52 1.22 7.80
CA TYR A 298 2.62 0.11 7.47
C TYR A 298 2.08 0.20 6.03
N ASP A 299 1.63 1.38 5.60
CA ASP A 299 1.21 1.64 4.20
C ASP A 299 2.33 1.31 3.19
N THR A 300 3.55 1.80 3.45
CA THR A 300 4.72 1.52 2.61
C THR A 300 5.04 0.02 2.55
N LEU A 301 4.91 -0.69 3.67
CA LEU A 301 5.18 -2.12 3.77
C LEU A 301 4.11 -2.94 3.03
N PHE A 302 2.81 -2.76 3.31
CA PHE A 302 1.78 -3.58 2.67
C PHE A 302 1.71 -3.32 1.16
N MET A 303 2.00 -2.09 0.70
CA MET A 303 2.06 -1.76 -0.73
C MET A 303 3.22 -2.46 -1.50
N LYS A 304 4.15 -3.12 -0.79
CA LYS A 304 5.12 -4.04 -1.41
C LYS A 304 4.46 -5.32 -1.95
N THR A 305 3.25 -5.71 -1.50
CA THR A 305 2.57 -6.89 -2.07
C THR A 305 2.32 -6.78 -3.58
N GLY A 306 2.03 -5.58 -4.08
CA GLY A 306 1.87 -5.33 -5.52
C GLY A 306 3.16 -5.52 -6.34
N ILE A 307 4.29 -5.85 -5.72
CA ILE A 307 5.49 -6.33 -6.43
C ILE A 307 5.20 -7.68 -7.11
N ARG A 308 4.38 -8.55 -6.49
CA ARG A 308 4.01 -9.86 -7.07
C ARG A 308 3.40 -9.69 -8.46
N ASP A 309 2.43 -8.78 -8.60
CA ASP A 309 1.80 -8.47 -9.90
C ASP A 309 2.75 -7.76 -10.87
N ARG A 310 3.53 -6.78 -10.38
CA ARG A 310 4.47 -6.00 -11.20
C ARG A 310 5.57 -6.87 -11.81
N ASN A 311 5.98 -7.92 -11.10
CA ASN A 311 6.92 -8.93 -11.59
C ASN A 311 6.22 -10.08 -12.34
N GLY A 312 4.90 -10.02 -12.53
CA GLY A 312 4.11 -11.01 -13.23
C GLY A 312 3.90 -12.33 -12.49
N TRP A 313 4.25 -12.42 -11.20
CA TRP A 313 4.20 -13.65 -10.41
C TRP A 313 2.77 -14.21 -10.29
N HIS A 314 1.75 -13.35 -10.32
CA HIS A 314 0.33 -13.74 -10.28
C HIS A 314 -0.34 -13.69 -11.68
N SER A 315 0.40 -13.99 -12.75
CA SER A 315 -0.16 -13.96 -14.11
C SER A 315 -0.87 -15.26 -14.52
N PHE A 316 -2.02 -15.07 -15.17
CA PHE A 316 -2.82 -16.09 -15.84
C PHE A 316 -2.92 -15.77 -17.34
N GLY A 317 -3.15 -16.78 -18.18
CA GLY A 317 -3.13 -16.64 -19.63
C GLY A 317 -4.36 -17.23 -20.31
N ALA A 318 -4.61 -16.83 -21.56
CA ALA A 318 -5.56 -17.53 -22.43
C ALA A 318 -4.90 -18.81 -22.95
N ALA A 319 -5.41 -19.97 -22.52
CA ALA A 319 -4.99 -21.30 -23.02
C ALA A 319 -5.72 -21.66 -24.33
N GLY A 320 -6.94 -21.15 -24.51
CA GLY A 320 -7.71 -21.30 -25.75
C GLY A 320 -8.87 -20.31 -25.82
N THR A 321 -9.36 -20.05 -27.02
CA THR A 321 -10.50 -19.15 -27.27
C THR A 321 -11.45 -19.81 -28.26
N ARG A 322 -12.75 -19.78 -27.98
CA ARG A 322 -13.80 -20.31 -28.87
C ARG A 322 -15.01 -19.37 -28.92
N THR A 323 -15.63 -19.26 -30.09
CA THR A 323 -16.91 -18.55 -30.22
C THR A 323 -18.07 -19.53 -30.02
N THR A 324 -19.08 -19.10 -29.28
CA THR A 324 -20.34 -19.82 -29.03
C THR A 324 -21.52 -18.91 -29.42
N PRO A 325 -22.77 -19.43 -29.49
CA PRO A 325 -23.95 -18.58 -29.69
C PRO A 325 -24.15 -17.53 -28.59
N ALA A 326 -23.68 -17.78 -27.36
CA ALA A 326 -23.81 -16.87 -26.22
C ALA A 326 -22.72 -15.78 -26.19
N GLY A 327 -21.57 -16.01 -26.83
CA GLY A 327 -20.42 -15.10 -26.76
C GLY A 327 -19.08 -15.79 -27.01
N ILE A 328 -18.00 -15.09 -26.69
CA ILE A 328 -16.63 -15.59 -26.83
C ILE A 328 -16.19 -16.18 -25.48
N VAL A 329 -15.86 -17.47 -25.45
CA VAL A 329 -15.34 -18.15 -24.25
C VAL A 329 -13.83 -18.27 -24.36
N ILE A 330 -13.13 -17.76 -23.35
CA ILE A 330 -11.68 -17.86 -23.19
C ILE A 330 -11.41 -18.83 -22.05
N THR A 331 -10.80 -19.97 -22.38
CA THR A 331 -10.32 -20.94 -21.39
C THR A 331 -9.04 -20.40 -20.76
N ILE A 332 -9.08 -20.17 -19.46
CA ILE A 332 -7.96 -19.64 -18.69
C ILE A 332 -6.98 -20.78 -18.35
N GLY A 333 -5.69 -20.52 -18.52
CA GLY A 333 -4.58 -21.37 -18.11
C GLY A 333 -3.53 -20.61 -17.31
N ASN A 334 -2.44 -21.30 -17.00
CA ASN A 334 -1.31 -20.73 -16.28
C ASN A 334 -0.62 -19.62 -17.10
N GLY A 335 -0.17 -18.56 -16.44
CA GLY A 335 0.82 -17.63 -16.98
C GLY A 335 2.18 -17.78 -16.29
N SER A 336 2.18 -17.68 -14.95
CA SER A 336 3.39 -17.60 -14.12
C SER A 336 3.88 -18.93 -13.51
N THR A 337 5.17 -18.92 -13.16
CA THR A 337 5.93 -19.97 -12.47
C THR A 337 6.15 -19.71 -10.97
N SER A 338 5.72 -18.56 -10.41
CA SER A 338 6.15 -18.10 -9.08
C SER A 338 5.09 -18.06 -7.96
N ILE A 339 3.83 -18.44 -8.23
CA ILE A 339 2.84 -18.60 -7.16
C ILE A 339 3.33 -19.73 -6.23
N GLY A 340 3.47 -19.45 -4.93
CA GLY A 340 4.01 -20.38 -3.93
C GLY A 340 5.53 -20.38 -3.77
N THR A 341 6.27 -19.46 -4.43
CA THR A 341 7.76 -19.49 -4.43
C THR A 341 8.45 -18.31 -3.76
N LYS A 342 7.67 -17.35 -3.20
CA LYS A 342 8.20 -16.17 -2.50
C LYS A 342 7.46 -15.92 -1.19
N SER A 343 8.15 -16.04 -0.07
CA SER A 343 7.56 -15.78 1.24
C SER A 343 7.33 -14.28 1.43
N SER A 344 6.36 -13.93 2.27
CA SER A 344 6.14 -12.54 2.67
C SER A 344 7.33 -11.96 3.43
N ALA A 345 8.10 -12.77 4.15
CA ALA A 345 9.32 -12.33 4.84
C ALA A 345 10.46 -11.94 3.86
N ASP A 346 10.52 -12.54 2.67
CA ASP A 346 11.47 -12.13 1.61
C ASP A 346 11.09 -10.79 0.97
N LEU A 347 9.79 -10.49 0.93
CA LEU A 347 9.22 -9.39 0.13
C LEU A 347 8.91 -8.13 0.95
N ILE A 348 8.38 -8.34 2.16
CA ILE A 348 7.85 -7.34 3.07
C ILE A 348 8.90 -7.04 4.15
N THR A 349 10.08 -6.64 3.69
CA THR A 349 11.18 -6.10 4.50
C THR A 349 11.05 -4.57 4.60
N TYR A 350 11.93 -3.90 5.35
CA TYR A 350 12.01 -2.44 5.42
C TYR A 350 12.75 -1.82 4.22
#